data_AF-A0A1V5CRA0-F1
#
_entry.id   AF-A0A1V5CRA0-F1
#
_cell.length_a   1.000
_cell.length_b   1.000
_cell.length_c   1.000
_cell.angle_alpha   90.00
_cell.angle_beta   90.00
_cell.angle_gamma   90.00
#
_symmetry.space_group_name_H-M   'P 1'
#
loop_
_entity.id
_entity.type
_entity.pdbx_description
1 polymer ?
#
loop_
_entity_poly.entity_id
_entity_poly.type
_entity_poly.pdbx_seq_one_letter_code
_entity_poly.pdbx_strand_id
1 'polypeptide(L)'
;MNYQANYDTAITYLRVGLEDRARESLEKTLESVPDEEKTGDNIVYLKTLFLLSKINLEKDDMRKALQYLDEGLRVKKDHADLLFLWALCLGNAKRYDEMFASLITYLVSLTTNDESRYEYEFSGEAALGEVCNKLIPLSYMHSSAPREFCDVVKRLAKTTQSPVMNKVLEAITAINCNGLQR
;
A
#
# COMPACT_ATOMS: atom_id res chain seq x y z
N MET A 1 13.01 26.21 -8.49
CA MET A 1 12.91 25.95 -7.03
C MET A 1 13.38 24.54 -6.79
N ASN A 2 14.10 24.28 -5.70
CA ASN A 2 14.43 22.91 -5.29
C ASN A 2 13.12 22.23 -4.83
N TYR A 3 12.74 21.11 -5.44
CA TYR A 3 11.51 20.38 -5.06
C TYR A 3 11.51 19.98 -3.58
N GLN A 4 12.69 19.80 -2.97
CA GLN A 4 12.84 19.54 -1.54
C GLN A 4 12.20 20.64 -0.66
N ALA A 5 12.35 21.91 -1.03
CA ALA A 5 11.80 23.01 -0.24
C ALA A 5 10.27 23.03 -0.26
N ASN A 6 9.67 22.69 -1.40
CA ASN A 6 8.22 22.53 -1.52
C ASN A 6 7.74 21.33 -0.70
N TYR A 7 8.50 20.23 -0.72
CA TYR A 7 8.21 19.04 0.07
C TYR A 7 8.28 19.33 1.58
N ASP A 8 9.35 19.93 2.08
CA ASP A 8 9.50 20.27 3.49
C ASP A 8 8.40 21.22 3.98
N THR A 9 7.98 22.15 3.10
CA THR A 9 6.81 23.01 3.33
C THR A 9 5.52 22.21 3.43
N ALA A 10 5.30 21.25 2.52
CA ALA A 10 4.14 20.37 2.58
C ALA A 10 4.08 19.56 3.88
N ILE A 11 5.21 18.98 4.30
CA ILE A 11 5.31 18.23 5.56
C ILE A 11 4.97 19.14 6.75
N THR A 12 5.44 20.38 6.74
CA THR A 12 5.08 21.36 7.77
C THR A 12 3.57 21.61 7.79
N TYR A 13 2.94 21.78 6.63
CA TYR A 13 1.48 21.95 6.55
C TYR A 13 0.70 20.72 7.06
N LEU A 14 1.13 19.51 6.72
CA LEU A 14 0.52 18.28 7.25
C LEU A 14 0.59 18.22 8.78
N ARG A 15 1.74 18.56 9.36
CA ARG A 15 1.94 18.57 10.82
C ARG A 15 1.02 19.53 11.56
N VAL A 16 0.59 20.63 10.92
CA VAL A 16 -0.33 21.62 11.50
C VAL A 16 -1.77 21.45 11.01
N GLY A 17 -2.09 20.34 10.30
CA GLY A 17 -3.45 20.03 9.84
C GLY A 17 -3.94 20.87 8.66
N LEU A 18 -3.05 21.54 7.93
CA LEU A 18 -3.39 22.37 6.76
C LEU A 18 -3.31 21.55 5.47
N GLU A 19 -4.16 20.53 5.36
CA GLU A 19 -4.09 19.51 4.31
C GLU A 19 -4.22 20.07 2.88
N ASP A 20 -5.10 21.05 2.63
CA ASP A 20 -5.22 21.67 1.30
C ASP A 20 -3.93 22.35 0.86
N ARG A 21 -3.26 23.07 1.78
CA ARG A 21 -1.98 23.74 1.51
C ARG A 21 -0.85 22.72 1.35
N ALA A 22 -0.90 21.64 2.13
CA ALA A 22 0.03 20.53 1.96
C ALA A 22 -0.09 19.93 0.56
N ARG A 23 -1.32 19.63 0.11
CA ARG A 23 -1.58 19.11 -1.23
C ARG A 23 -1.03 20.02 -2.32
N GLU A 24 -1.32 21.33 -2.27
CA GLU A 24 -0.79 22.28 -3.25
C GLU A 24 0.75 22.31 -3.28
N SER A 25 1.38 22.18 -2.11
CA SER A 25 2.85 22.16 -1.98
C SER A 25 3.45 20.84 -2.50
N LEU A 26 2.74 19.71 -2.31
CA LEU A 26 3.10 18.41 -2.88
C LEU A 26 2.95 18.41 -4.41
N GLU A 27 1.90 18.99 -4.95
CA GLU A 27 1.71 19.13 -6.41
C GLU A 27 2.87 19.94 -7.02
N LYS A 28 3.26 21.07 -6.41
CA LYS A 28 4.44 21.85 -6.81
C LYS A 28 5.76 21.08 -6.65
N THR A 29 5.86 20.21 -5.64
CA THR A 29 7.01 19.32 -5.47
C THR A 29 7.11 18.42 -6.69
N LEU A 30 6.03 17.69 -6.99
CA LEU A 30 5.95 16.73 -8.09
C LEU A 30 6.24 17.37 -9.45
N GLU A 31 5.67 18.54 -9.72
CA GLU A 31 5.94 19.33 -10.94
C GLU A 31 7.40 19.76 -11.09
N SER A 32 8.12 19.89 -9.97
CA SER A 32 9.51 20.36 -9.93
C SER A 32 10.53 19.24 -9.91
N VAL A 33 10.12 17.96 -9.81
CA VAL A 33 11.05 16.81 -9.89
C VAL A 33 11.49 16.61 -11.34
N PRO A 34 12.80 16.68 -11.66
CA PRO A 34 13.32 16.38 -12.99
C PRO A 34 12.98 14.95 -13.43
N ASP A 35 12.75 14.72 -14.73
CA ASP A 35 12.34 13.40 -15.23
C ASP A 35 13.39 12.31 -14.93
N GLU A 36 14.67 12.66 -14.98
CA GLU A 36 15.78 11.79 -14.61
C GLU A 36 15.81 11.40 -13.11
N GLU A 37 15.13 12.16 -12.26
CA GLU A 37 15.02 11.90 -10.82
C GLU A 37 13.73 11.18 -10.44
N LYS A 38 12.79 10.98 -11.37
CA LYS A 38 11.54 10.22 -11.18
C LYS A 38 11.81 8.71 -11.19
N THR A 39 12.53 8.26 -10.18
CA THR A 39 13.01 6.88 -10.06
C THR A 39 12.53 6.23 -8.77
N GLY A 40 12.60 4.89 -8.72
CA GLY A 40 12.27 4.12 -7.52
C GLY A 40 13.22 4.32 -6.33
N ASP A 41 14.32 5.06 -6.50
CA ASP A 41 15.28 5.37 -5.44
C ASP A 41 15.07 6.76 -4.83
N ASN A 42 14.28 7.63 -5.49
CA ASN A 42 14.00 8.97 -5.02
C ASN A 42 12.90 8.95 -3.96
N ILE A 43 13.33 9.04 -2.69
CA ILE A 43 12.45 8.97 -1.52
C ILE A 43 11.42 10.10 -1.53
N VAL A 44 11.83 11.31 -1.88
CA VAL A 44 10.95 12.49 -1.86
C VAL A 44 9.87 12.37 -2.92
N TYR A 45 10.25 11.92 -4.12
CA TYR A 45 9.30 11.66 -5.20
C TYR A 45 8.27 10.59 -4.80
N LEU A 46 8.72 9.44 -4.31
CA LEU A 46 7.83 8.36 -3.88
C LEU A 46 6.93 8.77 -2.71
N LYS A 47 7.47 9.48 -1.71
CA LYS A 47 6.67 9.97 -0.57
C LYS A 47 5.67 11.03 -1.01
N THR A 48 6.02 11.86 -1.99
CA THR A 48 5.10 12.85 -2.58
C THR A 48 3.92 12.16 -3.25
N LEU A 49 4.17 11.15 -4.09
CA LEU A 49 3.12 10.35 -4.72
C LEU A 49 2.23 9.66 -3.68
N PHE A 50 2.83 9.03 -2.67
CA PHE A 50 2.10 8.42 -1.56
C PHE A 50 1.16 9.41 -0.84
N LEU A 51 1.68 10.57 -0.42
CA LEU A 51 0.91 11.57 0.32
C LEU A 51 -0.22 12.14 -0.54
N LEU A 52 0.05 12.41 -1.83
CA LEU A 52 -0.99 12.86 -2.77
C LEU A 52 -2.06 11.78 -2.96
N SER A 53 -1.69 10.51 -3.11
CA SER A 53 -2.66 9.41 -3.17
C SER A 53 -3.55 9.37 -1.93
N LYS A 54 -2.95 9.42 -0.74
CA LYS A 54 -3.67 9.40 0.55
C LYS A 54 -4.68 10.55 0.65
N ILE A 55 -4.23 11.79 0.44
CA ILE A 55 -5.10 12.98 0.52
C ILE A 55 -6.25 12.90 -0.49
N ASN A 56 -6.00 12.43 -1.70
CA ASN A 56 -7.07 12.31 -2.70
C ASN A 56 -8.06 11.18 -2.35
N LEU A 57 -7.63 10.09 -1.71
CA LEU A 57 -8.54 9.07 -1.18
C LEU A 57 -9.40 9.61 -0.04
N GLU A 58 -8.84 10.38 0.88
CA GLU A 58 -9.57 11.02 1.98
C GLU A 58 -10.62 12.03 1.47
N LYS A 59 -10.43 12.55 0.26
CA LYS A 59 -11.37 13.46 -0.43
C LYS A 59 -12.29 12.77 -1.44
N ASP A 60 -12.33 11.43 -1.44
CA ASP A 60 -13.09 10.63 -2.39
C ASP A 60 -12.73 10.86 -3.88
N ASP A 61 -11.58 11.49 -4.19
CA ASP A 61 -11.05 11.62 -5.56
C ASP A 61 -10.20 10.39 -5.92
N MET A 62 -10.90 9.26 -6.06
CA MET A 62 -10.27 7.97 -6.39
C MET A 62 -9.49 8.00 -7.70
N ARG A 63 -9.92 8.83 -8.66
CA ARG A 63 -9.26 8.94 -9.97
C ARG A 63 -7.85 9.52 -9.81
N LYS A 64 -7.70 10.65 -9.12
CA LYS A 64 -6.39 11.23 -8.85
C LYS A 64 -5.54 10.32 -7.98
N ALA A 65 -6.14 9.70 -6.96
CA ALA A 65 -5.41 8.77 -6.11
C ALA A 65 -4.76 7.63 -6.91
N LEU A 66 -5.54 6.98 -7.79
CA LEU A 66 -5.06 5.90 -8.65
C LEU A 66 -3.98 6.36 -9.63
N GLN A 67 -4.05 7.59 -10.15
CA GLN A 67 -3.00 8.14 -11.02
C GLN A 67 -1.65 8.19 -10.31
N TYR A 68 -1.60 8.74 -9.10
CA TYR A 68 -0.37 8.83 -8.33
C TYR A 68 0.14 7.46 -7.85
N LEU A 69 -0.78 6.55 -7.49
CA LEU A 69 -0.39 5.19 -7.11
C LEU A 69 0.21 4.41 -8.28
N ASP A 70 -0.41 4.49 -9.47
CA ASP A 70 0.09 3.84 -10.68
C ASP A 70 1.46 4.38 -11.09
N GLU A 71 1.66 5.70 -11.01
CA GLU A 71 2.96 6.32 -11.26
C GLU A 71 4.04 5.81 -10.30
N GLY A 72 3.76 5.78 -8.99
CA GLY A 72 4.73 5.33 -7.99
C GLY A 72 5.05 3.83 -8.09
N LEU A 73 4.02 3.00 -8.30
CA LEU A 73 4.20 1.54 -8.44
C LEU A 73 4.88 1.16 -9.77
N ARG A 74 4.82 2.02 -10.80
CA ARG A 74 5.59 1.83 -12.05
C ARG A 74 7.09 1.90 -11.81
N VAL A 75 7.54 2.82 -10.95
CA VAL A 75 8.97 3.02 -10.66
C VAL A 75 9.48 2.21 -9.47
N LYS A 76 8.63 1.91 -8.48
CA LYS A 76 8.94 1.03 -7.34
C LYS A 76 7.76 0.10 -7.04
N LYS A 77 7.80 -1.09 -7.65
CA LYS A 77 6.73 -2.11 -7.58
C LYS A 77 6.50 -2.69 -6.18
N ASP A 78 7.52 -2.63 -5.33
CA ASP A 78 7.53 -3.17 -3.97
C ASP A 78 7.42 -2.07 -2.91
N HIS A 79 6.91 -0.89 -3.25
CA HIS A 79 6.74 0.18 -2.26
C HIS A 79 5.53 -0.12 -1.36
N ALA A 80 5.78 -0.46 -0.09
CA ALA A 80 4.75 -0.95 0.84
C ALA A 80 3.55 -0.01 0.98
N ASP A 81 3.77 1.29 1.26
CA ASP A 81 2.65 2.22 1.46
C ASP A 81 1.77 2.40 0.20
N LEU A 82 2.38 2.42 -0.99
CA LEU A 82 1.65 2.53 -2.25
C LEU A 82 0.83 1.26 -2.53
N LEU A 83 1.40 0.08 -2.27
CA LEU A 83 0.70 -1.20 -2.39
C LEU A 83 -0.48 -1.31 -1.41
N PHE A 84 -0.32 -0.78 -0.20
CA PHE A 84 -1.38 -0.74 0.80
C PHE A 84 -2.55 0.13 0.32
N LEU A 85 -2.30 1.37 -0.10
CA LEU A 85 -3.35 2.25 -0.63
C LEU A 85 -3.98 1.70 -1.91
N TRP A 86 -3.20 1.08 -2.79
CA TRP A 86 -3.70 0.40 -3.98
C TRP A 86 -4.69 -0.71 -3.63
N ALA A 87 -4.37 -1.53 -2.63
CA ALA A 87 -5.28 -2.57 -2.14
C ALA A 87 -6.61 -2.00 -1.63
N LEU A 88 -6.58 -0.85 -0.93
CA LEU A 88 -7.81 -0.19 -0.49
C LEU A 88 -8.67 0.28 -1.68
N CYS A 89 -8.04 0.88 -2.71
CA CYS A 89 -8.75 1.26 -3.94
C CYS A 89 -9.42 0.07 -4.62
N LEU A 90 -8.71 -1.06 -4.71
CA LEU A 90 -9.24 -2.29 -5.29
C LEU A 90 -10.41 -2.86 -4.48
N GLY A 91 -10.33 -2.80 -3.15
CA GLY A 91 -11.42 -3.17 -2.26
C GLY A 91 -12.68 -2.32 -2.48
N ASN A 92 -12.53 -1.00 -2.60
CA ASN A 92 -13.64 -0.10 -2.91
C ASN A 92 -14.26 -0.39 -4.29
N ALA A 93 -13.43 -0.79 -5.26
CA ALA A 93 -13.87 -1.23 -6.58
C ALA A 93 -14.39 -2.69 -6.62
N LYS A 94 -14.42 -3.40 -5.48
CA LYS A 94 -14.80 -4.82 -5.36
C LYS A 94 -13.95 -5.77 -6.22
N ARG A 95 -12.72 -5.39 -6.54
CA ARG A 95 -11.74 -6.20 -7.27
C ARG A 95 -10.96 -7.08 -6.29
N TYR A 96 -11.66 -8.02 -5.66
CA TYR A 96 -11.14 -8.76 -4.50
C TYR A 96 -9.93 -9.65 -4.81
N ASP A 97 -9.87 -10.26 -6.00
CA ASP A 97 -8.71 -11.08 -6.40
C ASP A 97 -7.42 -10.24 -6.48
N GLU A 98 -7.52 -9.05 -7.08
CA GLU A 98 -6.40 -8.13 -7.21
C GLU A 98 -6.06 -7.48 -5.87
N MET A 99 -7.07 -7.17 -5.06
CA MET A 99 -6.87 -6.69 -3.69
C MET A 99 -6.05 -7.70 -2.90
N PHE A 100 -6.41 -8.98 -2.95
CA PHE A 100 -5.67 -10.05 -2.28
C PHE A 100 -4.22 -10.09 -2.76
N ALA A 101 -3.99 -10.10 -4.08
CA ALA A 101 -2.65 -10.12 -4.66
C ALA A 101 -1.81 -8.90 -4.22
N SER A 102 -2.40 -7.70 -4.19
CA SER A 102 -1.75 -6.47 -3.74
C SER A 102 -1.38 -6.55 -2.25
N LEU A 103 -2.28 -7.06 -1.39
CA LEU A 103 -2.01 -7.23 0.04
C LEU A 103 -0.88 -8.23 0.30
N ILE A 104 -0.85 -9.36 -0.43
CA ILE A 104 0.26 -10.32 -0.31
C ILE A 104 1.58 -9.68 -0.75
N THR A 105 1.57 -8.92 -1.84
CA THR A 105 2.77 -8.21 -2.32
C THR A 105 3.25 -7.18 -1.29
N TYR A 106 2.34 -6.41 -0.69
CA TYR A 106 2.62 -5.48 0.39
C TYR A 106 3.28 -6.19 1.60
N LEU A 107 2.72 -7.31 2.06
CA LEU A 107 3.29 -8.06 3.18
C LEU A 107 4.69 -8.62 2.86
N VAL A 108 4.92 -9.06 1.62
CA VAL A 108 6.24 -9.49 1.17
C VAL A 108 7.21 -8.30 1.08
N SER A 109 6.78 -7.13 0.62
CA SER A 109 7.64 -5.94 0.59
C SER A 109 8.11 -5.50 1.98
N LEU A 110 7.32 -5.74 3.03
CA LEU A 110 7.79 -5.44 4.39
C LEU A 110 8.94 -6.34 4.86
N THR A 111 9.30 -7.38 4.10
CA THR A 111 10.46 -8.25 4.39
C THR A 111 11.77 -7.77 3.76
N THR A 112 11.75 -6.76 2.88
CA THR A 112 12.95 -6.27 2.17
C THR A 112 13.87 -5.38 3.01
N ASN A 113 13.48 -5.06 4.25
CA ASN A 113 14.25 -4.29 5.22
C ASN A 113 14.67 -2.88 4.74
N ASP A 114 13.85 -2.25 3.89
CA ASP A 114 13.99 -0.85 3.44
C ASP A 114 13.06 0.12 4.19
N GLU A 115 12.41 -0.33 5.25
CA GLU A 115 11.50 0.47 6.07
C GLU A 115 12.17 1.74 6.62
N SER A 116 13.41 1.64 7.12
CA SER A 116 14.17 2.79 7.63
C SER A 116 14.51 3.82 6.55
N ARG A 117 14.55 3.41 5.29
CA ARG A 117 14.83 4.29 4.15
C ARG A 117 13.59 5.09 3.74
N TYR A 118 12.42 4.48 3.73
CA TYR A 118 11.19 5.08 3.21
C TYR A 118 10.21 5.55 4.29
N GLU A 119 10.46 5.21 5.56
CA GLU A 119 9.63 5.55 6.71
C GLU A 119 8.16 5.21 6.45
N TYR A 120 7.89 3.92 6.16
CA TYR A 120 6.55 3.47 5.79
C TYR A 120 5.52 3.75 6.89
N GLU A 121 4.40 4.37 6.52
CA GLU A 121 3.31 4.67 7.47
C GLU A 121 2.54 3.39 7.85
N PHE A 122 2.46 2.44 6.92
CA PHE A 122 1.70 1.21 7.09
C PHE A 122 2.57 -0.01 7.42
N SER A 123 3.67 0.13 8.16
CA SER A 123 4.47 -1.04 8.60
C SER A 123 4.14 -1.53 10.03
N GLY A 124 3.45 -0.72 10.83
CA GLY A 124 3.19 -1.01 12.25
C GLY A 124 2.13 -2.08 12.52
N GLU A 125 2.10 -2.57 13.76
CA GLU A 125 1.20 -3.66 14.21
C GLU A 125 -0.29 -3.38 13.93
N ALA A 126 -0.73 -2.13 14.03
CA ALA A 126 -2.11 -1.76 13.74
C ALA A 126 -2.48 -2.00 12.27
N ALA A 127 -1.61 -1.57 11.34
CA ALA A 127 -1.79 -1.78 9.90
C ALA A 127 -1.75 -3.28 9.56
N LEU A 128 -0.77 -4.00 10.10
CA LEU A 128 -0.67 -5.46 9.93
C LEU A 128 -1.89 -6.20 10.50
N GLY A 129 -2.42 -5.73 11.63
CA GLY A 129 -3.65 -6.24 12.22
C GLY A 129 -4.87 -6.05 11.31
N GLU A 130 -5.04 -4.85 10.75
CA GLU A 130 -6.11 -4.55 9.79
C GLU A 130 -6.02 -5.47 8.55
N VAL A 131 -4.81 -5.61 8.00
CA VAL A 131 -4.57 -6.43 6.81
C VAL A 131 -4.84 -7.90 7.08
N CYS A 132 -4.23 -8.47 8.12
CA CYS A 132 -4.30 -9.90 8.39
C CYS A 132 -5.68 -10.33 8.92
N ASN A 133 -6.33 -9.50 9.74
CA ASN A 133 -7.56 -9.88 10.41
C ASN A 133 -8.82 -9.48 9.65
N LYS A 134 -8.74 -8.52 8.71
CA LYS A 134 -9.92 -8.02 7.99
C LYS A 134 -9.75 -8.04 6.48
N LEU A 135 -8.76 -7.36 5.92
CA LEU A 135 -8.68 -7.14 4.47
C LEU A 135 -8.37 -8.41 3.68
N ILE A 136 -7.44 -9.23 4.18
CA ILE A 136 -7.12 -10.54 3.58
C ILE A 136 -8.32 -11.49 3.69
N PRO A 137 -8.93 -11.71 4.87
CA PRO A 137 -10.16 -12.50 4.98
C PRO A 137 -11.27 -12.04 4.03
N LEU A 138 -11.52 -10.73 3.97
CA LEU A 138 -12.54 -10.16 3.10
C LEU A 138 -12.27 -10.48 1.63
N SER A 139 -11.07 -10.15 1.15
CA SER A 139 -10.70 -10.39 -0.25
C SER A 139 -10.68 -11.88 -0.60
N TYR A 140 -10.24 -12.74 0.32
CA TYR A 140 -10.23 -14.19 0.15
C TYR A 140 -11.64 -14.78 0.06
N MET A 141 -12.57 -14.38 0.93
CA MET A 141 -13.95 -14.88 0.92
C MET A 141 -14.71 -14.54 -0.37
N HIS A 142 -14.37 -13.41 -0.99
CA HIS A 142 -14.98 -12.96 -2.24
C HIS A 142 -14.14 -13.29 -3.49
N SER A 143 -13.07 -14.06 -3.33
CA SER A 143 -12.18 -14.44 -4.42
C SER A 143 -12.87 -15.42 -5.39
N SER A 144 -12.54 -15.30 -6.67
CA SER A 144 -12.93 -16.32 -7.67
C SER A 144 -12.02 -17.56 -7.64
N ALA A 145 -10.83 -17.46 -7.03
CA ALA A 145 -9.80 -18.50 -7.00
C ALA A 145 -9.21 -18.74 -5.58
N PRO A 146 -10.03 -18.98 -4.54
CA PRO A 146 -9.56 -19.08 -3.16
C PRO A 146 -8.56 -20.23 -2.93
N ARG A 147 -8.70 -21.35 -3.64
CA ARG A 147 -7.74 -22.48 -3.54
C ARG A 147 -6.35 -22.08 -4.01
N GLU A 148 -6.26 -21.35 -5.12
CA GLU A 148 -4.98 -20.91 -5.69
C GLU A 148 -4.28 -19.93 -4.74
N PHE A 149 -5.03 -18.99 -4.16
CA PHE A 149 -4.53 -18.06 -3.16
C PHE A 149 -4.03 -18.77 -1.90
N CYS A 150 -4.76 -19.77 -1.42
CA CYS A 150 -4.31 -20.59 -0.29
C CYS A 150 -2.97 -21.28 -0.57
N ASP A 151 -2.80 -21.84 -1.76
CA ASP A 151 -1.56 -22.51 -2.15
C ASP A 151 -0.39 -21.53 -2.32
N VAL A 152 -0.64 -20.33 -2.85
CA VAL A 152 0.34 -19.24 -2.90
C VAL A 152 0.80 -18.85 -1.49
N VAL A 153 -0.13 -18.59 -0.58
CA VAL A 153 0.19 -18.22 0.81
C VAL A 153 0.96 -19.33 1.52
N LYS A 154 0.59 -20.61 1.36
CA LYS A 154 1.33 -21.75 1.92
C LYS A 154 2.78 -21.77 1.46
N ARG A 155 3.03 -21.58 0.16
CA ARG A 155 4.39 -21.53 -0.40
C ARG A 155 5.18 -20.36 0.15
N LEU A 156 4.56 -19.18 0.23
CA LEU A 156 5.21 -17.97 0.75
C LEU A 156 5.52 -18.08 2.25
N ALA A 157 4.61 -18.60 3.07
CA ALA A 157 4.83 -18.82 4.50
C ALA A 157 6.02 -19.77 4.74
N LYS A 158 6.10 -20.86 3.97
CA LYS A 158 7.23 -21.81 4.04
C LYS A 158 8.56 -21.18 3.61
N THR A 159 8.54 -20.34 2.58
CA THR A 159 9.77 -19.77 1.99
C THR A 159 10.31 -18.60 2.80
N THR A 160 9.43 -17.69 3.23
CA THR A 160 9.82 -16.48 3.96
C THR A 160 10.05 -16.72 5.45
N GLN A 161 9.45 -17.78 6.02
CA GLN A 161 9.38 -18.02 7.47
C GLN A 161 8.85 -16.79 8.25
N SER A 162 8.10 -15.91 7.58
CA SER A 162 7.59 -14.68 8.16
C SER A 162 6.44 -14.99 9.14
N PRO A 163 6.48 -14.49 10.39
CA PRO A 163 5.38 -14.63 11.34
C PRO A 163 4.07 -14.06 10.79
N VAL A 164 4.15 -12.98 10.01
CA VAL A 164 2.99 -12.34 9.39
C VAL A 164 2.37 -13.24 8.33
N MET A 165 3.20 -13.89 7.49
CA MET A 165 2.70 -14.83 6.49
C MET A 165 2.07 -16.08 7.11
N ASN A 166 2.59 -16.56 8.25
CA ASN A 166 1.96 -17.64 9.01
C ASN A 166 0.59 -17.22 9.53
N LYS A 167 0.47 -16.01 10.07
CA LYS A 167 -0.82 -15.45 10.53
C LYS A 167 -1.84 -15.34 9.40
N VAL A 168 -1.42 -14.93 8.20
CA VAL A 168 -2.26 -14.93 7.00
C VAL A 168 -2.74 -16.33 6.65
N LEU A 169 -1.83 -17.33 6.67
CA LEU A 169 -2.18 -18.72 6.39
C LEU A 169 -3.20 -19.28 7.39
N GLU A 170 -3.03 -18.98 8.68
CA GLU A 170 -3.97 -19.35 9.72
C GLU A 170 -5.36 -18.76 9.47
N ALA A 171 -5.43 -17.45 9.16
CA ALA A 171 -6.68 -16.74 8.89
C ALA A 171 -7.46 -17.37 7.72
N ILE A 172 -6.81 -17.62 6.58
CA ILE A 172 -7.48 -18.20 5.41
C ILE A 172 -7.84 -19.68 5.62
N THR A 173 -7.05 -20.42 6.39
CA THR A 173 -7.34 -21.82 6.72
C THR A 173 -8.56 -21.93 7.62
N ALA A 174 -8.68 -21.04 8.61
CA ALA A 174 -9.86 -20.97 9.48
C ALA A 174 -11.16 -20.71 8.68
N ILE A 175 -11.10 -19.83 7.67
CA ILE A 175 -12.24 -19.56 6.77
C ILE A 175 -12.65 -20.84 6.03
N ASN A 176 -11.69 -21.57 5.46
CA ASN A 176 -11.97 -22.82 4.74
C ASN A 176 -12.61 -23.88 5.65
N CYS A 177 -12.11 -24.03 6.88
CA CYS A 177 -12.66 -24.99 7.86
C CYS A 177 -14.09 -24.64 8.27
N ASN A 178 -14.39 -23.35 8.47
CA ASN A 178 -15.73 -22.88 8.85
C ASN A 178 -16.72 -22.93 7.69
N GLY A 179 -16.25 -22.78 6.45
CA GLY A 179 -17.08 -22.88 5.24
C GLY A 179 -17.51 -24.32 4.89
N LEU A 180 -16.81 -25.34 5.41
CA LEU A 180 -17.14 -26.76 5.24
C LEU A 180 -18.21 -27.27 6.23
N GLN A 181 -18.67 -26.43 7.17
CA GLN A 181 -19.68 -26.76 8.19
C GLN A 181 -21.09 -26.22 7.87
N ARG A 182 -21.31 -25.70 6.65
CA ARG A 182 -22.61 -25.26 6.14
C ARG A 182 -22.98 -26.05 4.89
#